data_AF-A0A327X7B8-F1
#
_entry.id   AF-A0A327X7B8-F1
#
_cell.length_a   1.000
_cell.length_b   1.000
_cell.length_c   1.000
_cell.angle_alpha   90.00
_cell.angle_beta   90.00
_cell.angle_gamma   90.00
#
_symmetry.space_group_name_H-M   'P 1'
#
loop_
_entity.id
_entity.type
_entity.pdbx_description
1 polymer ?
#
loop_
_entity_poly.entity_id
_entity_poly.type
_entity_poly.pdbx_seq_one_letter_code
_entity_poly.pdbx_strand_id
1 'polypeptide(L)'
;MGPAPFEMVLAGLGACTTMTPRMYANHKGWPLSKVSVDLQHIAKGASDGKSDKFVRRITLAGELSDEQRERLLEIANKCPVHKALTGNLEIESELL
;
A
#
# COMPACT_ATOMS: atom_id res chain seq x y z
N MET A 1 10.05 -11.38 20.10
CA MET A 1 9.87 -12.00 18.78
C MET A 1 9.54 -10.89 17.79
N GLY A 2 10.15 -10.92 16.60
CA GLY A 2 9.96 -9.87 15.58
C GLY A 2 8.68 -10.07 14.74
N PRO A 3 8.40 -9.14 13.80
CA PRO A 3 7.28 -9.29 12.87
C PRO A 3 7.42 -10.54 12.01
N ALA A 4 6.30 -11.20 11.71
CA ALA A 4 6.27 -12.31 10.79
C ALA A 4 6.71 -11.85 9.37
N PRO A 5 7.22 -12.74 8.50
CA PRO A 5 7.70 -12.35 7.17
C PRO A 5 6.68 -11.54 6.35
N PHE A 6 5.41 -11.96 6.32
CA PHE A 6 4.36 -11.20 5.62
C PHE A 6 4.05 -9.85 6.27
N GLU A 7 4.20 -9.70 7.59
CA GLU A 7 4.08 -8.39 8.25
C GLU A 7 5.16 -7.42 7.79
N MET A 8 6.38 -7.91 7.48
CA MET A 8 7.43 -7.08 6.88
C MET A 8 7.09 -6.67 5.45
N VAL A 9 6.48 -7.57 4.66
CA VAL A 9 5.97 -7.24 3.31
C VAL A 9 4.88 -6.17 3.39
N LEU A 10 3.92 -6.32 4.33
CA LEU A 10 2.89 -5.33 4.58
C LEU A 10 3.48 -3.98 5.03
N ALA A 11 4.50 -3.99 5.89
CA ALA A 11 5.19 -2.76 6.30
C ALA A 11 5.80 -2.03 5.09
N GLY A 12 6.43 -2.75 4.17
CA GLY A 12 6.96 -2.18 2.91
C GLY A 12 5.85 -1.58 2.03
N LEU A 13 4.74 -2.30 1.87
CA LEU A 13 3.57 -1.79 1.12
C LEU A 13 2.95 -0.56 1.80
N GLY A 14 2.82 -0.56 3.12
CA GLY A 14 2.28 0.54 3.92
C GLY A 14 3.13 1.80 3.82
N ALA A 15 4.46 1.66 3.93
CA ALA A 15 5.40 2.76 3.76
C ALA A 15 5.29 3.37 2.36
N CYS A 16 5.31 2.54 1.31
CA CYS A 16 5.20 3.00 -0.07
C CYS A 16 3.85 3.70 -0.36
N THR A 17 2.76 3.14 0.19
CA THR A 17 1.40 3.71 0.12
C THR A 17 1.29 5.05 0.85
N THR A 18 2.06 5.27 1.91
CA THR A 18 2.04 6.52 2.68
C THR A 18 2.86 7.61 1.99
N MET A 19 4.06 7.26 1.53
CA MET A 19 5.01 8.23 0.95
C MET A 19 4.52 8.79 -0.39
N THR A 20 4.04 7.93 -1.29
CA THR A 20 3.68 8.30 -2.67
C THR A 20 2.62 9.41 -2.75
N PRO A 21 1.43 9.29 -2.11
CA PRO A 21 0.42 10.36 -2.12
C PRO A 21 0.90 11.61 -1.39
N ARG A 22 1.74 11.49 -0.35
CA ARG A 22 2.32 12.65 0.35
C ARG A 22 3.25 13.45 -0.56
N MET A 23 4.12 12.78 -1.31
CA MET A 23 4.98 13.43 -2.31
C MET A 23 4.14 14.12 -3.39
N TYR A 24 3.09 13.47 -3.88
CA TYR A 24 2.21 14.04 -4.89
C TYR A 24 1.44 15.27 -4.37
N ALA A 25 0.87 15.20 -3.16
CA ALA A 25 0.20 16.32 -2.52
C ALA A 25 1.14 17.51 -2.33
N ASN A 26 2.36 17.28 -1.83
CA ASN A 26 3.37 18.31 -1.67
C ASN A 26 3.72 18.98 -3.01
N HIS A 27 3.90 18.19 -4.07
CA HIS A 27 4.19 18.71 -5.40
C HIS A 27 3.03 19.56 -5.96
N LYS A 28 1.78 19.24 -5.62
CA LYS A 28 0.59 19.99 -6.02
C LYS A 28 0.19 21.11 -5.05
N GLY A 29 0.89 21.27 -3.92
CA GLY A 29 0.53 22.24 -2.88
C GLY A 29 -0.78 21.91 -2.16
N TRP A 30 -1.20 20.64 -2.12
CA TRP A 30 -2.44 20.23 -1.47
C TRP A 30 -2.26 20.11 0.06
N PRO A 31 -3.27 20.49 0.88
CA PRO A 31 -3.16 20.55 2.34
C PRO A 31 -3.34 19.17 3.01
N LEU A 32 -2.63 18.15 2.53
CA LEU A 32 -2.60 16.81 3.12
C LEU A 32 -1.69 16.82 4.36
N SER A 33 -2.27 16.73 5.55
CA SER A 33 -1.54 16.80 6.83
C SER A 33 -1.03 15.43 7.29
N LYS A 34 -1.82 14.36 7.08
CA LYS A 34 -1.46 13.00 7.50
C LYS A 34 -2.03 11.94 6.57
N VAL A 35 -1.25 10.88 6.38
CA VAL A 35 -1.68 9.62 5.75
C VAL A 35 -1.48 8.51 6.77
N SER A 36 -2.52 7.71 7.01
CA SER A 36 -2.44 6.47 7.79
C SER A 36 -2.88 5.31 6.91
N VAL A 37 -2.23 4.16 7.08
CA VAL A 37 -2.51 2.95 6.31
C VAL A 37 -2.60 1.77 7.27
N ASP A 38 -3.76 1.13 7.29
CA ASP A 38 -3.97 -0.14 7.99
C ASP A 38 -3.96 -1.28 6.97
N LEU A 39 -3.15 -2.31 7.24
CA LEU A 39 -2.96 -3.46 6.38
C LEU A 39 -3.22 -4.75 7.13
N GLN A 40 -3.79 -5.72 6.44
CA GLN A 40 -4.04 -7.07 6.95
C GLN A 40 -3.75 -8.10 5.87
N HIS A 41 -3.05 -9.17 6.23
CA HIS A 41 -2.91 -10.36 5.40
C HIS A 41 -3.98 -11.38 5.78
N ILE A 42 -4.76 -11.82 4.79
CA ILE A 42 -5.70 -12.91 4.89
C ILE A 42 -5.11 -14.07 4.10
N ALA A 43 -4.64 -15.09 4.82
CA ALA A 43 -4.01 -16.25 4.22
C ALA A 43 -5.03 -17.15 3.50
N LYS A 44 -4.56 -17.83 2.44
CA LYS A 44 -5.34 -18.87 1.76
C LYS A 44 -5.73 -19.96 2.76
N GLY A 45 -7.03 -20.18 2.97
CA GLY A 45 -7.58 -21.14 3.93
C GLY A 45 -8.02 -20.58 5.28
N ALA A 46 -7.69 -19.32 5.60
CA ALA A 46 -8.24 -18.61 6.78
C ALA A 46 -9.64 -18.00 6.49
N SER A 47 -10.02 -17.98 5.22
CA SER A 47 -11.34 -17.61 4.69
C SER A 47 -11.60 -18.50 3.47
N ASP A 48 -12.84 -18.62 3.00
CA ASP A 48 -13.25 -19.45 1.84
C ASP A 48 -12.60 -19.02 0.50
N GLY A 49 -11.56 -18.17 0.55
CA GLY A 49 -10.85 -17.60 -0.57
C GLY A 49 -9.87 -18.55 -1.23
N LYS A 50 -9.81 -18.46 -2.56
CA LYS A 50 -8.94 -19.27 -3.43
C LYS A 50 -7.46 -18.85 -3.42
N SER A 51 -7.13 -17.69 -2.83
CA SER A 51 -5.79 -17.10 -2.79
C SER A 51 -5.58 -16.24 -1.54
N ASP A 52 -4.31 -15.97 -1.21
CA ASP A 52 -3.94 -14.92 -0.26
C ASP A 52 -4.48 -13.56 -0.68
N LYS A 53 -4.82 -12.72 0.31
CA LYS A 53 -5.36 -11.38 0.08
C LYS A 53 -4.75 -10.39 1.07
N PHE A 54 -4.26 -9.26 0.57
CA PHE A 54 -3.96 -8.11 1.41
C PHE A 54 -5.13 -7.13 1.38
N VAL A 55 -5.61 -6.75 2.56
CA VAL A 55 -6.65 -5.72 2.72
C VAL A 55 -5.99 -4.46 3.21
N ARG A 56 -6.20 -3.35 2.50
CA ARG A 56 -5.63 -2.04 2.80
C ARG A 56 -6.73 -1.02 3.04
N ARG A 57 -6.67 -0.30 4.15
CA ARG A 57 -7.52 0.85 4.45
C ARG A 57 -6.63 2.09 4.58
N ILE A 58 -6.99 3.17 3.89
CA ILE A 58 -6.21 4.42 3.87
C ILE A 58 -7.05 5.52 4.48
N THR A 59 -6.46 6.26 5.41
CA THR A 59 -7.06 7.47 5.97
C THR A 59 -6.22 8.69 5.56
N LEU A 60 -6.89 9.69 4.99
CA LEU A 60 -6.28 10.97 4.59
C LEU A 60 -6.84 12.08 5.46
N ALA A 61 -5.97 12.79 6.16
CA ALA A 61 -6.32 13.97 6.97
C ALA A 61 -5.80 15.25 6.30
N GLY A 62 -6.60 16.31 6.36
CA GLY A 62 -6.34 17.58 5.68
C GLY A 62 -7.62 18.19 5.10
N GLU A 63 -7.55 19.47 4.74
CA GLU A 63 -8.62 20.22 4.06
C GLU A 63 -8.66 19.86 2.56
N LEU A 64 -8.96 18.60 2.27
CA LEU A 64 -8.97 18.05 0.93
C LEU A 64 -10.39 17.98 0.39
N SER A 65 -10.58 18.41 -0.86
CA SER A 65 -11.83 18.14 -1.59
C SER A 65 -11.98 16.65 -1.87
N ASP A 66 -13.18 16.22 -2.22
CA ASP A 66 -13.45 14.82 -2.56
C ASP A 66 -12.64 14.38 -3.80
N GLU A 67 -12.50 15.25 -4.79
CA GLU A 67 -11.68 14.99 -5.98
C GLU A 67 -10.20 14.83 -5.62
N GLN A 68 -9.69 15.62 -4.68
CA GLN A 68 -8.32 15.49 -4.19
C GLN A 68 -8.13 14.17 -3.44
N ARG A 69 -9.11 13.75 -2.61
CA ARG A 69 -9.08 12.48 -1.89
C ARG A 69 -9.08 11.29 -2.83
N GLU A 70 -9.97 11.28 -3.82
CA GLU A 70 -10.02 10.24 -4.85
C GLU A 70 -8.72 10.18 -5.63
N ARG A 71 -8.19 11.34 -6.04
CA ARG A 71 -6.92 11.37 -6.76
C ARG A 71 -5.76 10.85 -5.92
N LEU A 72 -5.70 11.17 -4.62
CA LEU A 72 -4.66 10.65 -3.73
C LEU A 72 -4.77 9.14 -3.55
N LEU A 73 -5.99 8.59 -3.50
CA LEU A 73 -6.22 7.14 -3.47
C LEU A 73 -5.72 6.48 -4.76
N GLU A 74 -5.99 7.06 -5.93
CA GLU A 74 -5.44 6.56 -7.20
C GLU A 74 -3.91 6.57 -7.22
N ILE A 75 -3.29 7.63 -6.69
CA ILE A 75 -1.83 7.74 -6.59
C ILE A 75 -1.27 6.68 -5.63
N ALA A 76 -1.95 6.42 -4.52
CA ALA A 76 -1.59 5.36 -3.58
C ALA A 76 -1.66 3.94 -4.19
N ASN A 77 -2.53 3.73 -5.20
CA ASN A 77 -2.58 2.51 -6.02
C ASN A 77 -1.48 2.42 -7.09
N LYS A 78 -0.75 3.51 -7.34
CA LYS A 78 0.34 3.55 -8.33
C LYS A 78 1.72 3.45 -7.71
N CYS A 79 1.80 3.24 -6.40
CA CYS A 79 3.07 3.15 -5.69
C CYS A 79 3.89 1.93 -6.17
N PRO A 80 5.23 2.01 -6.23
CA PRO A 80 6.07 0.94 -6.77
C PRO A 80 5.83 -0.44 -6.14
N VAL A 81 5.65 -0.51 -4.82
CA VAL A 81 5.43 -1.80 -4.12
C VAL A 81 4.07 -2.39 -4.47
N HIS A 82 3.02 -1.57 -4.61
CA HIS A 82 1.72 -2.06 -5.09
C HIS A 82 1.86 -2.68 -6.48
N LYS A 83 2.53 -1.97 -7.41
CA LYS A 83 2.75 -2.45 -8.77
C LYS A 83 3.53 -3.77 -8.81
N ALA A 84 4.54 -3.92 -7.96
CA ALA A 84 5.31 -5.17 -7.87
C ALA A 84 4.44 -6.33 -7.37
N LEU A 85 3.60 -6.11 -6.35
CA LEU A 85 2.75 -7.14 -5.75
C LEU A 85 1.54 -7.52 -6.62
N THR A 86 1.05 -6.62 -7.46
CA THR A 86 -0.11 -6.87 -8.36
C THR A 86 0.30 -7.11 -9.81
N GLY A 87 1.61 -7.07 -10.11
CA GLY A 87 2.17 -7.23 -11.45
C GLY A 87 2.85 -8.58 -11.63
N ASN A 88 3.55 -8.71 -12.77
CA ASN A 88 4.36 -9.89 -13.07
C ASN A 88 5.77 -9.66 -12.51
N LEU A 89 5.99 -10.04 -11.25
CA LEU A 89 7.31 -10.05 -10.64
C LEU A 89 7.95 -11.42 -10.84
N GLU A 90 9.18 -11.44 -11.36
CA GLU A 90 9.96 -12.66 -11.58
C GLU A 90 10.98 -12.83 -10.44
N ILE A 91 11.10 -14.07 -9.95
CA ILE A 91 12.11 -14.46 -8.96
C ILE A 91 12.96 -15.53 -9.61
N GLU A 92 14.17 -15.17 -10.02
CA GLU A 92 15.17 -16.12 -10.48
C GLU A 92 15.89 -16.73 -9.27
N SER A 93 16.30 -18.00 -9.38
CA SER A 93 16.98 -18.73 -8.31
C SER A 93 18.05 -19.63 -8.89
N GLU A 94 19.24 -19.59 -8.30
CA GLU A 94 20.38 -20.44 -8.67
C GLU A 94 20.97 -21.05 -7.39
N LEU A 95 21.39 -22.31 -7.48
CA LEU A 95 22.18 -22.97 -6.44
C LEU A 95 23.65 -22.91 -6.86
N LEU A 96 24.50 -22.44 -5.95
CA LEU A 96 25.96 -22.36 -6.13
C LEU A 96 26.66 -23.66 -5.73
#